data_AF-A0A933VZN6-F1
#
_entry.id   AF-A0A933VZN6-F1
#
_cell.length_a   1.000
_cell.length_b   1.000
_cell.length_c   1.000
_cell.angle_alpha   90.00
_cell.angle_beta   90.00
_cell.angle_gamma   90.00
#
_symmetry.space_group_name_H-M   'P 1'
#
loop_
_entity.id
_entity.type
_entity.pdbx_description
1 polymer ?
#
loop_
_entity_poly.entity_id
_entity_poly.type
_entity_poly.pdbx_seq_one_letter_code
_entity_poly.pdbx_strand_id
1 'polypeptide(L)'
;MNTSENNNLNKRELWWKPAVEIFTRVSGWIAAPVILALIVGKYLDGYFGTKPWIFISLTGFAFLISSFGIVREVSKYMKNIDRNNKK
;
A
#
# COMPACT_ATOMS: atom_id res chain seq x y z
N MET A 1 -52.39 -2.82 -6.84
CA MET A 1 -51.50 -4.00 -6.97
C MET A 1 -50.55 -3.75 -8.13
N ASN A 2 -49.30 -3.38 -7.83
CA ASN A 2 -48.08 -3.91 -8.49
C ASN A 2 -46.85 -3.25 -7.86
N THR A 3 -46.23 -3.97 -6.95
CA THR A 3 -45.09 -3.57 -6.10
C THR A 3 -43.78 -4.02 -6.74
N SER A 4 -43.63 -3.81 -8.06
CA SER A 4 -42.61 -4.47 -8.88
C SER A 4 -41.40 -3.60 -9.26
N GLU A 5 -41.29 -2.35 -8.79
CA GLU A 5 -40.03 -1.58 -8.89
C GLU A 5 -39.00 -2.01 -7.83
N ASN A 6 -38.84 -3.32 -7.69
CA ASN A 6 -37.91 -3.94 -6.76
C ASN A 6 -36.48 -3.90 -7.36
N ASN A 7 -35.70 -2.89 -6.96
CA ASN A 7 -34.31 -3.04 -6.53
C ASN A 7 -33.27 -3.69 -7.48
N ASN A 8 -33.34 -3.47 -8.79
CA ASN A 8 -32.30 -3.90 -9.74
C ASN A 8 -31.06 -2.98 -9.81
N LEU A 9 -30.77 -2.20 -8.77
CA LEU A 9 -29.52 -1.45 -8.62
C LEU A 9 -28.43 -2.26 -7.91
N ASN A 10 -28.60 -3.58 -7.82
CA ASN A 10 -27.68 -4.44 -7.08
C ASN A 10 -26.71 -5.17 -8.03
N LYS A 11 -25.42 -4.95 -7.78
CA LYS A 11 -24.27 -5.77 -8.23
C LYS A 11 -23.79 -5.62 -9.67
N ARG A 12 -23.63 -4.39 -10.16
CA ARG A 12 -22.39 -4.13 -10.92
C ARG A 12 -21.27 -4.02 -9.88
N GLU A 13 -20.77 -5.16 -9.40
CA GLU A 13 -19.51 -5.17 -8.67
C GLU A 13 -18.53 -4.38 -9.51
N LEU A 14 -18.12 -3.22 -9.00
CA LEU A 14 -17.33 -2.27 -9.75
C LEU A 14 -16.02 -2.96 -10.11
N TRP A 15 -15.90 -3.41 -11.36
CA TRP A 15 -14.79 -4.24 -11.86
C TRP A 15 -13.42 -3.59 -11.65
N TRP A 16 -13.39 -2.26 -11.55
CA TRP A 16 -12.20 -1.47 -11.25
C TRP A 16 -11.88 -1.37 -9.75
N LYS A 17 -12.86 -1.58 -8.87
CA LYS A 17 -12.68 -1.47 -7.41
C LYS A 17 -11.56 -2.36 -6.86
N PRO A 18 -11.48 -3.67 -7.19
CA PRO A 18 -10.39 -4.51 -6.70
C PRO A 18 -9.01 -4.04 -7.23
N ALA A 19 -8.93 -3.57 -8.48
CA ALA A 19 -7.69 -3.03 -9.03
C ALA A 19 -7.24 -1.75 -8.31
N VAL A 20 -8.16 -0.83 -8.07
CA VAL A 20 -7.90 0.40 -7.30
C VAL A 20 -7.54 0.10 -5.85
N GLU A 21 -8.16 -0.91 -5.23
CA GLU A 21 -7.84 -1.31 -3.86
C GLU A 21 -6.41 -1.82 -3.73
N ILE A 22 -5.98 -2.71 -4.62
CA ILE A 22 -4.61 -3.25 -4.63
C ILE A 22 -3.61 -2.12 -4.90
N PHE A 23 -3.89 -1.29 -5.92
CA PHE A 23 -3.04 -0.16 -6.26
C PHE A 23 -2.86 0.78 -5.07
N THR A 24 -3.96 1.21 -4.45
CA THR A 24 -3.92 2.12 -3.30
C THR A 24 -3.17 1.50 -2.13
N ARG A 25 -3.35 0.19 -1.87
CA ARG A 25 -2.64 -0.50 -0.79
C ARG A 25 -1.13 -0.59 -1.06
N VAL A 26 -0.72 -0.91 -2.28
CA VAL A 26 0.69 -1.00 -2.67
C VAL A 26 1.32 0.40 -2.68
N SER A 27 0.68 1.39 -3.31
CA SER A 27 1.13 2.78 -3.32
C SER A 27 1.22 3.36 -1.91
N GLY A 28 0.29 3.03 -1.02
CA GLY A 28 0.34 3.42 0.40
C GLY A 28 1.58 2.86 1.11
N TRP A 29 1.91 1.59 0.88
CA TRP A 29 3.11 0.96 1.43
C TRP A 29 4.42 1.51 0.86
N ILE A 30 4.40 2.13 -0.32
CA ILE A 30 5.56 2.82 -0.91
C ILE A 30 5.67 4.25 -0.38
N ALA A 31 4.59 5.02 -0.47
CA ALA A 31 4.58 6.43 -0.14
C ALA A 31 4.79 6.67 1.37
N ALA A 32 4.17 5.86 2.24
CA ALA A 32 4.27 6.03 3.68
C ALA A 32 5.71 5.98 4.22
N PRO A 33 6.53 4.93 3.95
CA PRO A 33 7.91 4.89 4.42
C PRO A 33 8.80 5.95 3.76
N VAL A 34 8.56 6.32 2.50
CA VAL A 34 9.32 7.39 1.84
C VAL A 34 9.07 8.74 2.51
N ILE A 35 7.81 9.09 2.76
CA ILE A 35 7.45 10.34 3.44
C ILE A 35 7.97 10.34 4.88
N LEU A 36 7.85 9.21 5.59
CA LEU A 36 8.40 9.06 6.94
C LEU A 36 9.91 9.26 6.96
N ALA A 37 10.63 8.68 5.98
CA ALA A 37 12.07 8.86 5.83
C ALA A 37 12.46 10.32 5.58
N LEU A 38 11.71 11.04 4.74
CA LEU A 38 11.97 12.45 4.47
C LEU A 38 11.83 13.30 5.75
N ILE A 39 10.78 13.07 6.53
CA ILE A 39 10.51 13.84 7.75
C ILE A 39 11.55 13.52 8.83
N VAL A 40 11.75 12.23 9.13
CA VAL A 40 12.67 11.78 10.18
C VAL A 40 14.13 12.10 9.79
N GLY A 41 14.49 11.96 8.52
CA GLY A 41 15.84 12.21 8.02
C GLY A 41 16.20 13.69 8.10
N LYS A 42 15.27 14.56 7.69
CA LYS A 42 15.49 16.02 7.80
C LYS A 42 15.56 16.49 9.25
N TYR A 43 14.79 15.88 10.16
CA TYR A 43 14.82 16.20 11.58
C TYR A 43 16.15 15.77 12.23
N LEU A 44 16.62 14.56 11.95
CA LEU A 44 17.89 14.07 12.50
C LEU A 44 19.12 14.77 11.90
N ASP A 45 19.14 15.05 10.60
CA ASP A 45 20.25 15.81 9.97
C ASP A 45 20.39 17.21 10.60
N GLY A 46 19.26 17.86 10.93
CA GLY A 46 19.26 19.14 11.63
C GLY A 46 19.73 19.04 13.10
N TYR A 47 19.45 17.93 13.78
CA TYR A 47 19.85 17.72 15.17
C TYR A 47 21.34 17.38 15.32
N PHE A 48 21.91 16.58 14.40
CA PHE A 48 23.31 16.11 14.52
C PHE A 48 24.33 16.97 13.75
N GLY A 49 23.89 17.95 12.93
CA GLY A 49 24.77 18.87 12.19
C GLY A 49 25.75 18.17 11.23
N THR A 50 25.50 16.89 10.93
CA THR A 50 26.40 16.03 10.17
C THR A 50 25.95 16.05 8.70
N LYS A 51 26.92 16.13 7.78
CA LYS A 51 26.72 15.87 6.33
C LYS A 51 25.86 14.62 6.13
N PRO A 52 25.10 14.48 5.02
CA PRO A 52 23.80 13.77 4.93
C PRO A 52 23.90 12.23 5.02
N TRP A 53 24.56 11.71 6.05
CA TRP A 53 24.74 10.30 6.35
C TRP A 53 23.48 9.68 6.93
N ILE A 54 22.73 10.45 7.75
CA ILE A 54 21.48 9.97 8.33
C ILE A 54 20.41 9.86 7.25
N PHE A 55 20.39 10.79 6.30
CA PHE A 55 19.54 10.68 5.11
C PHE A 55 19.82 9.39 4.31
N ILE A 56 21.09 9.03 4.07
CA ILE A 56 21.45 7.78 3.38
C ILE A 56 20.99 6.56 4.17
N SER A 57 21.27 6.52 5.48
CA SER A 57 20.91 5.38 6.34
C SER A 57 19.39 5.18 6.37
N LEU A 58 18.64 6.27 6.53
CA LEU A 58 17.19 6.25 6.63
C LEU A 58 16.50 5.96 5.30
N THR A 59 17.03 6.47 4.19
CA THR A 59 16.55 6.13 2.84
C THR A 59 16.78 4.64 2.56
N GLY A 60 17.95 4.10 2.92
CA GLY A 60 18.24 2.67 2.84
C GLY A 60 17.27 1.84 3.70
N PHE A 61 17.01 2.28 4.94
CA PHE A 61 16.08 1.59 5.83
C PHE A 61 14.63 1.62 5.33
N ALA A 62 14.17 2.77 4.82
CA ALA A 62 12.86 2.93 4.23
C ALA A 62 12.68 2.11 2.95
N PHE A 63 13.73 2.01 2.13
CA PHE A 63 13.74 1.15 0.94
C PHE A 63 13.59 -0.34 1.30
N LEU A 64 14.27 -0.79 2.36
CA LEU A 64 14.14 -2.16 2.87
C LEU A 64 12.73 -2.43 3.43
N ILE A 65 12.18 -1.51 4.23
CA ILE A 65 10.82 -1.62 4.78
C ILE A 65 9.78 -1.66 3.65
N SER A 66 9.91 -0.78 2.66
CA SER A 66 9.03 -0.74 1.48
C SER A 66 9.10 -2.06 0.71
N SER A 67 10.31 -2.54 0.40
CA SER A 67 10.51 -3.82 -0.31
C SER A 67 9.85 -5.00 0.44
N PHE A 68 10.02 -5.06 1.76
CA PHE A 68 9.37 -6.10 2.59
C PHE A 68 7.84 -5.97 2.61
N GLY A 69 7.31 -4.75 2.72
CA GLY A 69 5.86 -4.48 2.72
C GLY A 69 5.20 -4.92 1.42
N ILE A 70 5.81 -4.58 0.28
CA ILE A 70 5.33 -4.96 -1.06
C ILE A 70 5.35 -6.48 -1.22
N VAL A 71 6.47 -7.14 -0.94
CA VAL A 71 6.58 -8.60 -1.09
C VAL A 71 5.56 -9.33 -0.22
N ARG A 72 5.32 -8.83 1.01
CA ARG A 72 4.32 -9.40 1.92
C ARG A 72 2.89 -9.21 1.41
N GLU A 73 2.51 -8.03 0.93
CA GLU A 73 1.17 -7.79 0.38
C GLU A 73 0.94 -8.58 -0.91
N VAL A 74 1.92 -8.60 -1.83
CA VAL A 74 1.84 -9.39 -3.07
C VAL A 74 1.73 -10.89 -2.75
N SER A 75 2.54 -11.41 -1.83
CA SER A 75 2.47 -12.81 -1.41
C SER A 75 1.12 -13.16 -0.79
N LYS A 76 0.54 -12.23 0.00
CA LYS A 76 -0.79 -12.40 0.59
C LYS A 76 -1.89 -12.37 -0.48
N TYR A 77 -1.76 -11.50 -1.49
CA TYR A 77 -2.67 -11.43 -2.62
C TYR A 77 -2.65 -12.72 -3.45
N MET A 78 -1.46 -13.21 -3.82
CA MET A 78 -1.28 -14.47 -4.56
C MET A 78 -1.87 -15.66 -3.79
N LYS A 79 -1.60 -15.77 -2.49
CA LYS A 79 -2.12 -16.86 -1.65
C LYS A 79 -3.66 -16.84 -1.50
N ASN A 80 -4.26 -15.66 -1.57
CA ASN A 80 -5.73 -15.52 -1.53
C ASN A 80 -6.37 -15.89 -2.88
N ILE A 81 -5.70 -15.60 -4.01
CA ILE A 81 -6.12 -16.07 -5.33
C ILE A 81 -6.07 -17.60 -5.42
N ASP A 82 -4.97 -18.24 -4.99
CA ASP A 82 -4.82 -19.70 -5.03
C ASP A 82 -5.88 -20.41 -4.19
N ARG A 83 -6.22 -19.86 -3.00
CA ARG A 83 -7.25 -20.45 -2.14
C ARG A 83 -8.67 -20.30 -2.69
N ASN A 84 -8.95 -19.24 -3.45
CA ASN A 84 -10.26 -19.07 -4.11
C ASN A 84 -10.38 -19.88 -5.41
N ASN A 85 -9.26 -20.28 -6.04
CA ASN A 85 -9.29 -21.13 -7.24
C ASN A 85 -9.45 -22.63 -6.92
N LYS A 86 -9.10 -23.05 -5.70
CA LYS A 86 -9.21 -24.46 -5.24
C LYS A 86 -10.54 -24.83 -4.55
N LYS A 87 -11.53 -23.95 -4.51
CA LYS A 87 -12.84 -24.20 -3.89
C LYS A 87 -13.94 -24.19 -4.95
#